data_AF-A0A3M3XAD0-F1
#
_entry.id   AF-A0A3M3XAD0-F1
#
_cell.length_a   1.000
_cell.length_b   1.000
_cell.length_c   1.000
_cell.angle_alpha   90.00
_cell.angle_beta   90.00
_cell.angle_gamma   90.00
#
_symmetry.space_group_name_H-M   'P 1'
#
loop_
_entity.id
_entity.type
_entity.pdbx_description
1 polymer ?
#
loop_
_entity_poly.entity_id
_entity_poly.type
_entity_poly.pdbx_seq_one_letter_code
_entity_poly.pdbx_strand_id
1 'polypeptide(L)'
;MWMMAIQYIDYAADNHKLGWNEMLGWLKSKRWQSLSFGGIVYVALLIPVVNLLMMPAAVAAATLFWVRERGADALPVTHARG
;
A
#
# COMPACT_ATOMS: atom_id res chain seq x y z
N MET A 1 10.23 3.47 -6.42
CA MET A 1 9.47 4.13 -5.34
C MET A 1 7.97 4.00 -5.54
N TRP A 2 7.38 4.66 -6.54
CA TRP A 2 5.93 4.55 -6.82
C TRP A 2 5.46 3.10 -7.06
N MET A 3 6.18 2.33 -7.86
CA MET A 3 5.86 0.91 -8.09
C MET A 3 5.94 0.08 -6.79
N MET A 4 6.91 0.35 -5.93
CA MET A 4 7.01 -0.35 -4.64
C MET A 4 5.80 -0.06 -3.75
N ALA A 5 5.30 1.18 -3.78
CA ALA A 5 4.10 1.54 -3.05
C ALA A 5 2.89 0.76 -3.57
N ILE A 6 2.69 0.72 -4.90
CA ILE A 6 1.63 -0.07 -5.52
C ILE A 6 1.76 -1.53 -5.11
N GLN A 7 2.90 -2.17 -5.35
CA GLN A 7 3.07 -3.62 -5.18
C GLN A 7 2.78 -4.12 -3.76
N TYR A 8 3.10 -3.34 -2.72
CA TYR A 8 2.82 -3.78 -1.35
C TYR A 8 1.45 -3.32 -0.83
N ILE A 9 0.94 -2.17 -1.27
CA ILE A 9 -0.39 -1.67 -0.86
C ILE A 9 -1.52 -2.45 -1.56
N ASP A 10 -1.25 -2.99 -2.75
CA ASP A 10 -2.16 -3.86 -3.51
C ASP A 10 -2.69 -5.01 -2.65
N TYR A 11 -1.84 -5.66 -1.86
CA TYR A 11 -2.26 -6.71 -0.93
C TYR A 11 -3.33 -6.26 0.07
N ALA A 12 -3.22 -5.06 0.61
CA ALA A 12 -4.21 -4.54 1.56
C ALA A 12 -5.50 -4.11 0.85
N ALA A 13 -5.38 -3.53 -0.34
CA ALA A 13 -6.51 -3.11 -1.17
C ALA A 13 -7.33 -4.31 -1.69
N ASP A 14 -6.64 -5.36 -2.16
CA ASP A 14 -7.24 -6.61 -2.64
C ASP A 14 -7.97 -7.36 -1.52
N ASN A 15 -7.42 -7.36 -0.30
CA ASN A 15 -8.12 -7.92 0.87
C ASN A 15 -9.47 -7.24 1.13
N HIS A 16 -9.61 -5.97 0.75
CA HIS A 16 -10.86 -5.22 0.85
C HIS A 16 -11.62 -5.16 -0.49
N LYS A 17 -11.18 -5.91 -1.51
CA LYS A 17 -11.77 -5.97 -2.86
C LYS A 17 -11.90 -4.60 -3.53
N LEU A 18 -10.99 -3.68 -3.22
CA LEU A 18 -10.95 -2.37 -3.87
C LEU A 18 -10.52 -2.55 -5.33
N GLY A 19 -11.24 -1.95 -6.27
CA GLY A 19 -10.86 -2.00 -7.67
C GLY A 19 -9.52 -1.30 -7.96
N TRP A 20 -8.84 -1.74 -9.01
CA TRP A 20 -7.52 -1.24 -9.41
C TRP A 20 -7.48 0.28 -9.63
N ASN A 21 -8.49 0.83 -10.32
CA ASN A 21 -8.53 2.26 -10.62
C ASN A 21 -8.79 3.11 -9.37
N GLU A 22 -9.63 2.60 -8.47
CA GLU A 22 -9.95 3.19 -7.17
C GLU A 22 -8.72 3.18 -6.27
N MET A 23 -7.99 2.06 -6.23
CA MET A 23 -6.71 1.96 -5.53
C MET A 23 -5.71 2.99 -6.07
N LEU A 24 -5.52 3.05 -7.40
CA LEU A 24 -4.63 4.04 -8.01
C LEU A 24 -5.07 5.48 -7.71
N GLY A 25 -6.38 5.75 -7.70
CA GLY A 25 -6.94 7.03 -7.30
C GLY A 25 -6.61 7.38 -5.85
N TRP A 26 -6.76 6.42 -4.94
CA TRP A 26 -6.42 6.58 -3.53
C TRP A 26 -4.93 6.83 -3.30
N LEU A 27 -4.04 6.03 -3.93
CA LEU A 27 -2.60 6.27 -3.86
C LEU A 27 -2.21 7.64 -4.41
N LYS A 28 -2.86 8.10 -5.50
CA LYS A 28 -2.63 9.43 -6.08
C LYS A 28 -3.10 10.55 -5.15
N SER A 29 -4.21 10.36 -4.43
CA SER A 29 -4.67 11.33 -3.42
C SER A 29 -3.65 11.50 -2.28
N LYS A 30 -2.84 10.46 -2.02
CA LYS A 30 -1.80 10.41 -0.98
C LYS A 30 -0.42 10.25 -1.60
N ARG A 31 -0.17 10.99 -2.67
CA ARG A 31 1.02 10.80 -3.52
C ARG A 31 2.32 10.91 -2.75
N TRP A 32 2.44 11.89 -1.86
CA TRP A 32 3.65 12.09 -1.07
C TRP A 32 3.86 10.96 -0.06
N GLN A 33 2.83 10.57 0.69
CA GLN A 33 2.96 9.47 1.64
C GLN A 33 3.29 8.14 0.94
N SER A 34 2.63 7.87 -0.19
CA SER A 34 2.87 6.68 -1.02
C SER A 34 4.29 6.65 -1.58
N LEU A 35 4.79 7.79 -2.07
CA LEU A 35 6.16 7.90 -2.58
C LEU A 35 7.20 7.70 -1.47
N SER A 36 6.98 8.27 -0.29
CA SER A 36 7.86 8.08 0.87
C SER A 36 7.88 6.62 1.33
N PHE A 37 6.73 5.97 1.44
CA PHE A 37 6.63 4.55 1.77
C PHE A 37 7.42 3.70 0.77
N GLY A 38 7.11 3.83 -0.52
CA GLY A 38 7.82 3.07 -1.56
C GLY A 38 9.28 3.46 -1.72
N GLY A 39 9.69 4.65 -1.27
CA GLY A 39 11.07 5.10 -1.21
C GLY A 39 11.87 4.42 -0.10
N ILE A 40 11.31 4.37 1.11
CA ILE A 40 11.93 3.66 2.25
C ILE A 40 12.09 2.18 1.92
N VAL A 41 11.04 1.55 1.38
CA VAL A 41 11.08 0.15 0.96
C VAL A 41 12.17 -0.07 -0.09
N TYR A 42 12.25 0.82 -1.10
CA TYR A 42 13.26 0.72 -2.15
C TYR A 42 14.69 0.81 -1.59
N VAL A 43 14.96 1.77 -0.70
CA VAL A 43 16.29 1.92 -0.08
C VAL A 43 16.63 0.72 0.81
N ALA A 44 15.67 0.20 1.57
CA ALA A 44 15.88 -0.96 2.43
C ALA A 44 16.24 -2.23 1.63
N LEU A 45 15.66 -2.41 0.44
CA LEU A 45 15.98 -3.51 -0.47
C LEU A 45 17.43 -3.45 -1.00
N LEU A 46 18.08 -2.28 -0.99
CA LEU A 46 19.48 -2.15 -1.42
C LEU A 46 20.46 -2.76 -0.40
N ILE A 47 20.02 -3.04 0.83
CA ILE A 47 20.85 -3.63 1.88
C ILE A 47 20.68 -5.16 1.85
N PRO A 48 21.72 -5.95 1.48
CA PRO A 48 21.57 -7.39 1.20
C PRO A 48 21.00 -8.21 2.37
N VAL A 49 21.44 -7.90 3.60
CA VAL A 49 20.98 -8.63 4.80
C VAL A 49 19.54 -8.27 5.16
N VAL A 50 19.13 -7.01 4.96
CA VAL A 50 17.76 -6.55 5.25
C VAL A 50 16.78 -7.11 4.23
N ASN A 51 17.20 -7.21 2.96
CA ASN A 51 16.38 -7.72 1.87
C ASN A 51 15.76 -9.10 2.16
N LEU A 52 16.48 -9.97 2.89
CA LEU A 52 15.99 -11.30 3.30
C LEU A 52 14.65 -11.27 4.05
N LEU A 53 14.41 -10.22 4.84
CA LEU A 53 13.17 -10.04 5.63
C LEU A 53 12.32 -8.89 5.10
N MET A 54 12.74 -8.23 4.02
CA MET A 54 12.10 -7.01 3.55
C MET A 54 10.71 -7.30 2.97
N MET A 55 10.51 -8.45 2.32
CA MET A 55 9.21 -8.86 1.79
C MET A 55 8.12 -8.90 2.88
N PRO A 56 8.23 -9.70 3.96
CA PRO A 56 7.21 -9.71 5.01
C PRO A 56 7.11 -8.37 5.76
N ALA A 57 8.22 -7.66 5.96
CA ALA A 57 8.21 -6.35 6.61
C ALA A 57 7.45 -5.29 5.79
N ALA A 58 7.63 -5.27 4.48
CA ALA A 58 6.94 -4.34 3.58
C ALA A 58 5.43 -4.61 3.51
N VAL A 59 5.00 -5.88 3.55
CA VAL A 59 3.57 -6.24 3.62
C VAL A 59 2.94 -5.76 4.93
N ALA A 60 3.61 -5.97 6.06
CA ALA A 60 3.15 -5.47 7.36
C ALA A 60 3.08 -3.93 7.38
N ALA A 61 4.11 -3.26 6.85
CA ALA A 61 4.15 -1.80 6.75
C ALA A 61 3.07 -1.24 5.82
N ALA A 62 2.80 -1.90 4.67
CA ALA A 62 1.72 -1.50 3.77
C ALA A 62 0.33 -1.68 4.40
N THR A 63 0.14 -2.73 5.21
CA THR A 63 -1.10 -2.95 5.95
C THR A 63 -1.29 -1.87 7.02
N LEU A 64 -0.22 -1.54 7.75
CA LEU A 64 -0.24 -0.45 8.73
C LEU A 64 -0.51 0.91 8.07
N PHE A 65 0.12 1.17 6.93
CA PHE A 65 -0.12 2.35 6.10
C PHE A 65 -1.58 2.43 5.66
N TRP A 66 -2.14 1.33 5.14
CA TRP A 66 -3.55 1.24 4.76
C TRP A 66 -4.50 1.61 5.90
N VAL A 67 -4.26 1.10 7.12
CA VAL A 67 -5.10 1.38 8.28
C VAL A 67 -4.98 2.83 8.74
N ARG A 68 -3.77 3.37 8.84
CA ARG A 68 -3.52 4.73 9.33
C ARG A 68 -4.04 5.81 8.37
N GLU A 69 -3.93 5.56 7.07
CA GLU A 69 -4.30 6.50 6.02
C GLU A 69 -5.74 6.29 5.55
N ARG A 70 -6.55 5.60 6.36
CA ARG A 70 -7.97 5.33 6.13
C ARG A 70 -8.24 4.75 4.74
N GLY A 71 -7.56 3.65 4.41
CA GLY A 71 -7.77 2.91 3.17
C GLY A 71 -9.20 2.42 3.00
N ALA A 72 -9.89 2.10 4.11
CA ALA A 72 -11.30 1.70 4.10
C ALA A 72 -12.24 2.81 3.57
N ASP A 73 -11.89 4.09 3.73
CA ASP A 73 -12.67 5.22 3.21
C ASP A 73 -12.63 5.28 1.67
N ALA A 74 -11.72 4.54 1.03
CA ALA A 74 -11.65 4.40 -0.43
C ALA A 74 -12.69 3.43 -0.99
N LEU A 75 -13.31 2.62 -0.13
CA LEU A 75 -14.25 1.58 -0.57
C LEU A 75 -15.54 2.22 -1.10
N PRO A 76 -16.05 1.75 -2.25
CA PRO A 76 -17.32 2.24 -2.76
C PRO A 76 -18.46 1.88 -1.79
N VAL A 77 -19.38 2.84 -1.59
CA VAL A 77 -20.50 2.76 -0.62
C VAL A 77 -21.45 1.58 -0.89
N THR A 78 -21.36 0.96 -2.07
CA THR A 78 -22.16 -0.18 -2.53
C THR A 78 -21.95 -1.47 -1.72
N HIS A 79 -20.94 -1.57 -0.85
CA HIS A 79 -20.73 -2.74 0.03
C HIS A 79 -21.43 -2.67 1.40
N ALA A 80 -22.14 -1.58 1.72
CA ALA A 80 -22.86 -1.42 3.01
C ALA A 80 -24.30 -1.97 3.01
N ARG A 81 -24.76 -2.59 1.92
CA ARG A 81 -26.10 -3.19 1.80
C ARG A 81 -26.00 -4.58 1.15
N GLY A 82 -25.83 -5.60 1.97
CA GLY A 82 -25.88 -7.01 1.59
C GLY A 82 -25.97 -7.85 2.84
#